data_AF-A0A1M3CRS7-F1
#
_entry.id   AF-A0A1M3CRS7-F1
#
_cell.length_a   1.000
_cell.length_b   1.000
_cell.length_c   1.000
_cell.angle_alpha   90.00
_cell.angle_beta   90.00
_cell.angle_gamma   90.00
#
_symmetry.space_group_name_H-M   'P 1'
#
loop_
_entity.id
_entity.type
_entity.pdbx_description
1 polymer ?
#
loop_
_entity_poly.entity_id
_entity_poly.type
_entity_poly.pdbx_seq_one_letter_code
_entity_poly.pdbx_strand_id
1 'polypeptide(L)'
;MYKPVLKNCLTSLLGIGLMLSTYTFAEDAPTQAPPSNPPGLADECSRELLISYFPKVFVTETLKKYNVPQEKWETIANDLALKDKEVIKTVEEKAAKLNPNPLKDPQQRQAAVKLFRETLTDLFAGTMKANGVTDEKQISEMLNDIQQQKAKRFAMCMQKLSQGAPKEGSSETGAPAQD
;
A
#
# COMPACT_ATOMS: atom_id res chain seq x y z
N MET A 1 -5.18 -29.83 -35.92
CA MET A 1 -6.26 -30.79 -35.61
C MET A 1 -6.46 -30.73 -34.10
N TYR A 2 -7.53 -30.26 -33.44
CA TYR A 2 -8.90 -29.86 -33.78
C TYR A 2 -9.31 -28.75 -32.75
N LYS A 3 -10.04 -27.72 -33.18
CA LYS A 3 -11.04 -27.00 -32.34
C LYS A 3 -12.41 -27.65 -32.62
N PRO A 4 -13.37 -27.64 -31.68
CA PRO A 4 -14.50 -26.68 -31.75
C PRO A 4 -14.94 -26.17 -30.35
N VAL A 5 -15.36 -24.92 -30.14
CA VAL A 5 -16.64 -24.24 -30.50
C VAL A 5 -17.88 -24.84 -29.82
N LEU A 6 -18.45 -24.10 -28.84
CA LEU A 6 -19.89 -24.04 -28.53
C LEU A 6 -20.15 -22.69 -27.83
N LYS A 7 -20.67 -21.65 -28.50
CA LYS A 7 -22.07 -21.34 -28.89
C LYS A 7 -22.98 -20.99 -27.70
N ASN A 8 -23.31 -19.70 -27.66
CA ASN A 8 -24.62 -19.06 -27.48
C ASN A 8 -25.72 -19.84 -26.74
N CYS A 9 -26.25 -19.22 -25.70
CA CYS A 9 -27.71 -19.19 -25.47
C CYS A 9 -28.17 -17.74 -25.36
N LEU A 10 -29.10 -17.39 -26.26
CA LEU A 10 -29.72 -16.08 -26.44
C LEU A 10 -31.20 -16.39 -26.68
N THR A 11 -32.06 -16.11 -25.70
CA THR A 11 -33.53 -16.04 -25.80
C THR A 11 -33.98 -15.20 -24.60
N SER A 12 -34.32 -13.92 -24.75
CA SER A 12 -35.53 -13.34 -25.34
C SER A 12 -36.81 -13.82 -24.67
N LEU A 13 -37.44 -12.93 -23.87
CA LEU A 13 -38.89 -12.80 -23.81
C LEU A 13 -39.31 -11.46 -23.19
N LEU A 14 -40.11 -10.73 -23.97
CA LEU A 14 -40.86 -9.54 -23.62
C LEU A 14 -41.85 -9.80 -22.48
N GLY A 15 -42.25 -8.74 -21.77
CA GLY A 15 -43.63 -8.65 -21.29
C GLY A 15 -43.88 -7.78 -20.07
N ILE A 16 -44.20 -6.50 -20.32
CA ILE A 16 -45.31 -5.72 -19.74
C ILE A 16 -45.45 -5.69 -18.21
N GLY A 17 -45.43 -4.48 -17.62
CA GLY A 17 -45.94 -4.29 -16.27
C GLY A 17 -45.71 -2.90 -15.69
N LEU A 18 -46.34 -1.88 -16.28
CA LEU A 18 -46.45 -0.54 -15.72
C LEU A 18 -47.44 -0.60 -14.55
N MET A 19 -46.96 -0.43 -13.31
CA MET A 19 -47.79 -0.04 -12.17
C MET A 19 -47.02 0.99 -11.34
N LEU A 20 -47.45 2.25 -11.46
CA LEU A 20 -47.21 3.26 -10.46
C LEU A 20 -47.83 2.79 -9.14
N SER A 21 -47.01 2.64 -8.11
CA SER A 21 -47.48 2.58 -6.73
C SER A 21 -46.57 3.45 -5.89
N THR A 22 -47.01 4.67 -5.64
CA THR A 22 -46.41 5.59 -4.67
C THR A 22 -46.73 5.07 -3.27
N TYR A 23 -45.84 4.25 -2.73
CA TYR A 23 -45.78 4.02 -1.28
C TYR A 23 -44.68 4.89 -0.71
N THR A 24 -45.08 6.06 -0.21
CA THR A 24 -44.37 6.73 0.88
C THR A 24 -44.50 5.86 2.12
N PHE A 25 -43.46 5.09 2.42
CA PHE A 25 -43.27 4.54 3.75
C PHE A 25 -41.94 5.06 4.26
N ALA A 26 -42.03 6.16 5.01
CA ALA A 26 -41.00 6.58 5.93
C ALA A 26 -41.06 5.61 7.12
N GLU A 27 -40.16 4.63 7.14
CA GLU A 27 -39.87 3.89 8.36
C GLU A 27 -38.45 4.25 8.79
N ASP A 28 -38.44 4.98 9.89
CA ASP A 28 -37.30 5.41 10.68
C ASP A 28 -36.62 4.14 11.23
N ALA A 29 -35.78 3.51 10.41
CA ALA A 29 -34.86 2.49 10.87
C ALA A 29 -33.64 3.20 11.49
N PRO A 30 -33.33 3.01 12.78
CA PRO A 30 -32.07 3.49 13.33
C PRO A 30 -30.96 2.80 12.56
N THR A 31 -30.26 3.59 11.75
CA THR A 31 -29.05 3.21 11.05
C THR A 31 -28.07 2.73 12.11
N GLN A 32 -27.92 1.41 12.26
CA GLN A 32 -26.78 0.84 12.95
C GLN A 32 -25.56 1.29 12.16
N ALA A 33 -24.84 2.26 12.73
CA ALA A 33 -23.52 2.62 12.26
C ALA A 33 -22.69 1.33 12.12
N PRO A 34 -21.95 1.15 11.03
CA PRO A 34 -21.01 0.04 10.90
C PRO A 34 -20.11 0.03 12.14
N PRO A 35 -19.72 -1.15 12.67
CA PRO A 35 -18.87 -1.23 13.85
C PRO A 35 -17.63 -0.39 13.62
N SER A 36 -17.56 0.72 14.34
CA SER A 36 -16.40 1.59 14.36
C SER A 36 -15.29 0.80 15.03
N ASN A 37 -14.41 0.23 14.21
CA ASN A 37 -13.09 -0.16 14.68
C ASN A 37 -12.51 1.00 15.49
N PRO A 38 -11.98 0.76 16.69
CA PRO A 38 -11.44 1.83 17.52
C PRO A 38 -10.40 2.63 16.71
N PRO A 39 -10.51 3.98 16.68
CA PRO A 39 -9.58 4.82 15.97
C PRO A 39 -8.23 4.74 16.68
N GLY A 40 -7.29 4.00 16.11
CA GLY A 40 -5.92 3.94 16.64
C GLY A 40 -5.05 2.77 16.21
N LEU A 41 -5.61 1.67 15.66
CA LEU A 41 -4.81 0.47 15.35
C LEU A 41 -4.88 -0.04 13.90
N ALA A 42 -5.88 0.40 13.11
CA ALA A 42 -5.94 0.09 11.68
C ALA A 42 -4.95 0.92 10.83
N ASP A 43 -4.42 2.00 11.40
CA ASP A 43 -3.50 2.92 10.72
C ASP A 43 -2.06 2.39 10.67
N GLU A 44 -1.69 1.57 11.65
CA GLU A 44 -0.32 1.05 11.84
C GLU A 44 0.15 0.08 10.75
N CYS A 45 -0.80 -0.65 10.17
CA CYS A 45 -0.60 -1.61 9.07
C CYS A 45 -1.40 -1.20 7.83
N SER A 46 -1.72 0.09 7.71
CA SER A 46 -2.44 0.59 6.55
C SER A 46 -1.64 0.30 5.28
N ARG A 47 -2.36 -0.09 4.22
CA ARG A 47 -1.76 -0.41 2.92
C ARG A 47 -0.89 0.74 2.42
N GLU A 48 -1.33 1.96 2.66
CA GLU A 48 -0.67 3.20 2.22
C GLU A 48 0.71 3.38 2.86
N LEU A 49 0.84 3.14 4.17
CA LEU A 49 2.11 3.20 4.88
C LEU A 49 3.14 2.18 4.35
N LEU A 50 2.65 1.02 3.88
CA LEU A 50 3.49 -0.08 3.39
C LEU A 50 3.92 0.11 1.93
N ILE A 51 3.10 0.74 1.09
CA ILE A 51 3.38 0.91 -0.34
C ILE A 51 4.07 2.24 -0.67
N SER A 52 3.89 3.29 0.14
CA SER A 52 4.58 4.56 -0.07
C SER A 52 6.09 4.38 0.10
N TYR A 53 6.90 5.00 -0.76
CA TYR A 53 8.35 4.96 -0.68
C TYR A 53 8.87 5.78 0.49
N PHE A 54 8.29 6.96 0.73
CA PHE A 54 8.64 7.88 1.83
C PHE A 54 7.45 8.18 2.76
N PRO A 55 7.01 7.22 3.61
CA PRO A 55 5.89 7.45 4.51
C PRO A 55 6.19 8.56 5.53
N LYS A 56 5.29 9.54 5.64
CA LYS A 56 5.46 10.74 6.50
C LYS A 56 5.81 10.40 7.95
N VAL A 57 5.23 9.34 8.50
CA VAL A 57 5.48 8.88 9.88
C VAL A 57 6.97 8.54 10.06
N PHE A 58 7.52 7.66 9.21
CA PHE A 58 8.92 7.23 9.31
C PHE A 58 9.89 8.35 8.97
N VAL A 59 9.55 9.21 8.01
CA VAL A 59 10.33 10.40 7.69
C VAL A 59 10.45 11.28 8.93
N THR A 60 9.34 11.62 9.58
CA THR A 60 9.32 12.52 10.74
C THR A 60 10.09 11.92 11.93
N GLU A 61 9.91 10.63 12.22
CA GLU A 61 10.68 9.92 13.26
C GLU A 61 12.18 9.97 12.99
N THR A 62 12.58 9.78 11.74
CA THR A 62 13.98 9.86 11.31
C THR A 62 14.53 11.28 11.47
N LEU A 63 13.82 12.30 10.97
CA LEU A 63 14.27 13.69 11.07
C LEU A 63 14.48 14.11 12.53
N LYS A 64 13.59 13.67 13.43
CA LYS A 64 13.74 13.85 14.88
C LYS A 64 14.99 13.15 15.42
N LYS A 65 15.21 11.88 15.07
CA LYS A 65 16.36 11.08 15.52
C LYS A 65 17.70 11.69 15.10
N TYR A 66 17.76 12.28 13.91
CA TYR A 66 18.97 12.87 13.33
C TYR A 66 19.12 14.37 13.60
N ASN A 67 18.36 14.93 14.54
CA ASN A 67 18.42 16.33 14.96
C ASN A 67 18.25 17.33 13.82
N VAL A 68 17.42 17.00 12.81
CA VAL A 68 17.03 17.97 11.79
C VAL A 68 16.13 19.02 12.47
N PRO A 69 16.28 20.33 12.18
CA PRO A 69 15.46 21.35 12.80
C PRO A 69 13.95 21.13 12.55
N GLN A 70 13.15 21.25 13.60
CA GLN A 70 11.72 20.90 13.59
C GLN A 70 10.92 21.70 12.57
N GLU A 71 11.29 22.97 12.36
CA GLU A 71 10.68 23.87 11.38
C GLU A 71 10.80 23.36 9.94
N LYS A 72 11.72 22.42 9.66
CA LYS A 72 11.89 21.81 8.34
C LYS A 72 11.13 20.50 8.16
N TRP A 73 10.62 19.90 9.24
CA TRP A 73 10.06 18.54 9.16
C TRP A 73 8.85 18.46 8.24
N GLU A 74 7.93 19.41 8.35
CA GLU A 74 6.73 19.43 7.53
C GLU A 74 7.05 19.65 6.05
N THR A 75 7.91 20.63 5.74
CA THR A 75 8.37 20.91 4.37
C THR A 75 9.04 19.68 3.77
N ILE A 76 10.01 19.08 4.46
CA ILE A 76 10.71 17.88 3.99
C ILE A 76 9.74 16.72 3.76
N ALA A 77 8.82 16.47 4.70
CA ALA A 77 7.87 15.39 4.57
C ALA A 77 6.91 15.60 3.39
N ASN A 78 6.46 16.83 3.15
CA ASN A 78 5.59 17.16 2.02
C ASN A 78 6.34 17.05 0.69
N ASP A 79 7.57 17.54 0.61
CA ASP A 79 8.42 17.43 -0.58
C ASP A 79 8.67 15.95 -0.93
N LEU A 80 9.00 15.12 0.07
CA LEU A 80 9.18 13.68 -0.14
C LEU A 80 7.88 12.99 -0.56
N ALA A 81 6.72 13.40 -0.05
CA ALA A 81 5.42 12.87 -0.46
C ALA A 81 5.07 13.24 -1.92
N LEU A 82 5.51 14.41 -2.40
CA LEU A 82 5.43 14.77 -3.82
C LEU A 82 6.36 13.89 -4.65
N LYS A 83 7.61 13.71 -4.21
CA LYS A 83 8.60 12.85 -4.88
C LYS A 83 8.18 11.39 -4.92
N ASP A 84 7.44 10.91 -3.91
CA ASP A 84 6.87 9.56 -3.85
C ASP A 84 6.08 9.19 -5.11
N LYS A 85 5.27 10.14 -5.59
CA LYS A 85 4.45 10.01 -6.80
C LYS A 85 5.27 10.02 -8.08
N GLU A 86 6.49 10.56 -8.03
CA GLU A 86 7.40 10.69 -9.18
C GLU A 86 8.40 9.53 -9.27
N VAL A 87 8.51 8.65 -8.27
CA VAL A 87 9.51 7.58 -8.21
C VAL A 87 9.44 6.69 -9.45
N ILE A 88 8.27 6.13 -9.76
CA ILE A 88 8.11 5.19 -10.89
C ILE A 88 8.50 5.86 -12.20
N LYS A 89 7.95 7.06 -12.47
CA LYS A 89 8.27 7.84 -13.66
C LYS A 89 9.77 8.10 -13.77
N THR A 90 10.42 8.50 -12.67
CA THR A 90 11.87 8.77 -12.65
C THR A 90 12.69 7.51 -12.94
N VAL A 91 12.29 6.36 -12.38
CA VAL A 91 12.94 5.07 -12.63
C VAL A 91 12.78 4.66 -14.09
N GLU A 92 11.59 4.82 -14.67
CA GLU A 92 11.34 4.53 -16.09
C GLU A 92 12.17 5.43 -17.01
N GLU A 93 12.21 6.74 -16.74
CA GLU A 93 13.01 7.70 -17.50
C GLU A 93 14.51 7.40 -17.42
N LYS A 94 15.02 6.99 -16.25
CA LYS A 94 16.41 6.58 -16.11
C LYS A 94 16.68 5.24 -16.82
N ALA A 95 15.78 4.27 -16.70
CA ALA A 95 15.92 2.96 -17.34
C ALA A 95 15.90 3.06 -18.87
N ALA A 96 15.09 3.96 -19.43
CA ALA A 96 15.03 4.22 -20.87
C ALA A 96 16.35 4.72 -21.45
N LYS A 97 17.24 5.28 -20.61
CA LYS A 97 18.59 5.73 -21.01
C LYS A 97 19.64 4.62 -20.95
N LEU A 98 19.30 3.45 -20.41
CA LEU A 98 20.18 2.28 -20.32
C LEU A 98 19.89 1.32 -21.48
N ASN A 99 20.95 0.76 -22.07
CA ASN A 99 20.84 -0.26 -23.11
C ASN A 99 21.70 -1.49 -22.77
N PRO A 100 21.11 -2.67 -22.58
CA PRO A 100 19.66 -2.94 -22.58
C PRO A 100 18.90 -2.27 -21.43
N ASN A 101 17.61 -2.03 -21.60
CA ASN A 101 16.75 -1.46 -20.56
C ASN A 101 16.48 -2.53 -19.46
N PRO A 102 16.96 -2.32 -18.22
CA PRO A 102 16.89 -3.35 -17.18
C PRO A 102 15.47 -3.64 -16.69
N LEU A 103 14.49 -2.78 -17.00
CA LEU A 103 13.08 -3.00 -16.66
C LEU A 103 12.34 -3.88 -17.67
N LYS A 104 12.95 -4.19 -18.82
CA LYS A 104 12.33 -4.99 -19.89
C LYS A 104 12.79 -6.44 -19.92
N ASP A 105 13.86 -6.77 -19.20
CA ASP A 105 14.47 -8.10 -19.20
C ASP A 105 14.49 -8.69 -17.78
N PRO A 106 13.78 -9.81 -17.53
CA PRO A 106 13.80 -10.50 -16.25
C PRO A 106 15.20 -10.94 -15.77
N GLN A 107 16.14 -11.18 -16.69
CA GLN A 107 17.53 -11.53 -16.34
C GLN A 107 18.27 -10.35 -15.71
N GLN A 108 17.79 -9.12 -15.92
CA GLN A 108 18.36 -7.90 -15.38
C GLN A 108 17.70 -7.43 -14.09
N ARG A 109 16.97 -8.31 -13.39
CA ARG A 109 16.30 -7.99 -12.12
C ARG A 109 17.22 -7.28 -11.12
N GLN A 110 18.48 -7.69 -10.99
CA GLN A 110 19.42 -7.04 -10.08
C GLN A 110 19.75 -5.60 -10.52
N ALA A 111 19.93 -5.37 -11.82
CA ALA A 111 20.15 -4.04 -12.38
C ALA A 111 18.92 -3.14 -12.20
N ALA A 112 17.72 -3.68 -12.40
CA ALA A 112 16.46 -2.97 -12.12
C ALA A 112 16.34 -2.58 -10.64
N VAL A 113 16.65 -3.49 -9.72
CA VAL A 113 16.65 -3.21 -8.28
C VAL A 113 17.69 -2.16 -7.90
N LYS A 114 18.90 -2.23 -8.48
CA LYS A 114 19.95 -1.23 -8.26
C LYS A 114 19.50 0.15 -8.73
N LEU A 115 18.98 0.25 -9.95
CA LEU A 115 18.44 1.49 -10.52
C LEU A 115 17.33 2.09 -9.64
N PHE A 116 16.45 1.22 -9.14
CA PHE A 116 15.37 1.63 -8.25
C PHE A 116 15.90 2.23 -6.94
N ARG A 117 16.86 1.56 -6.29
CA ARG A 117 17.50 2.03 -5.05
C ARG A 117 18.28 3.33 -5.24
N GLU A 118 19.03 3.44 -6.34
CA GLU A 118 19.74 4.66 -6.71
C GLU A 118 18.74 5.82 -6.91
N THR A 119 17.61 5.56 -7.55
CA THR A 119 16.58 6.59 -7.76
C THR A 119 15.96 7.07 -6.45
N LEU A 120 15.65 6.16 -5.52
CA LEU A 120 15.19 6.55 -4.20
C LEU A 120 16.25 7.37 -3.44
N THR A 121 17.52 6.98 -3.57
CA THR A 121 18.63 7.69 -2.92
C THR A 121 18.78 9.09 -3.47
N ASP A 122 18.74 9.27 -4.78
CA ASP A 122 18.86 10.58 -5.44
C ASP A 122 17.70 11.51 -5.06
N LEU A 123 16.47 11.00 -5.07
CA LEU A 123 15.29 11.79 -4.71
C LEU A 123 15.35 12.21 -3.25
N PHE A 124 15.71 11.29 -2.34
CA PHE A 124 15.86 11.60 -0.92
C PHE A 124 16.98 12.61 -0.67
N ALA A 125 18.16 12.37 -1.22
CA ALA A 125 19.31 13.26 -1.08
C ALA A 125 19.03 14.65 -1.67
N GLY A 126 18.36 14.72 -2.82
CA GLY A 126 17.92 15.97 -3.43
C GLY A 126 17.02 16.79 -2.49
N THR A 127 16.01 16.15 -1.89
CA THR A 127 15.11 16.82 -0.94
C THR A 127 15.84 17.27 0.33
N MET A 128 16.72 16.44 0.89
CA MET A 128 17.52 16.79 2.07
C MET A 128 18.42 18.00 1.81
N LYS A 129 19.14 18.00 0.68
CA LYS A 129 20.04 19.09 0.29
C LYS A 129 19.30 20.39 0.02
N ALA A 130 18.14 20.33 -0.65
CA ALA A 130 17.29 21.50 -0.87
C ALA A 130 16.82 22.14 0.45
N ASN A 131 16.71 21.34 1.51
CA ASN A 131 16.33 21.79 2.85
C ASN A 131 17.56 22.05 3.77
N GLY A 132 18.76 22.12 3.21
CA GLY A 132 19.99 22.49 3.94
C GLY A 132 20.61 21.37 4.77
N VAL A 133 20.25 20.11 4.53
CA VAL A 133 20.94 18.93 5.08
C VAL A 133 21.92 18.44 4.02
N THR A 134 23.21 18.72 4.20
CA THR A 134 24.24 18.51 3.16
C THR A 134 25.22 17.37 3.47
N ASP A 135 25.21 16.84 4.68
CA ASP A 135 26.10 15.74 5.05
C ASP A 135 25.66 14.43 4.38
N GLU A 136 26.45 13.96 3.42
CA GLU A 136 26.11 12.77 2.60
C GLU A 136 25.98 11.50 3.45
N LYS A 137 26.80 11.37 4.50
CA LYS A 137 26.75 10.22 5.40
C LYS A 137 25.46 10.22 6.19
N GLN A 138 25.09 11.36 6.78
CA GLN A 138 23.84 11.56 7.49
C GLN A 138 22.64 11.30 6.58
N ILE A 139 22.65 11.81 5.34
CA ILE A 139 21.61 11.54 4.34
C ILE A 139 21.47 10.04 4.08
N SER A 140 22.57 9.34 3.83
CA SER A 140 22.53 7.89 3.61
C SER A 140 22.03 7.13 4.85
N GLU A 141 22.46 7.53 6.04
CA GLU A 141 22.03 6.90 7.30
C GLU A 141 20.55 7.13 7.58
N MET A 142 20.03 8.33 7.35
CA MET A 142 18.60 8.64 7.46
C MET A 142 17.76 7.80 6.50
N LEU A 143 18.17 7.67 5.24
CA LEU A 143 17.45 6.83 4.28
C LEU A 143 17.43 5.35 4.71
N ASN A 144 18.57 4.85 5.21
CA ASN A 144 18.67 3.49 5.74
C ASN A 144 17.75 3.29 6.95
N ASP A 145 17.68 4.27 7.85
CA ASP A 145 16.80 4.22 9.03
C ASP A 145 15.32 4.13 8.62
N ILE A 146 14.88 4.95 7.65
CA ILE A 146 13.52 4.88 7.10
C ILE A 146 13.24 3.49 6.53
N GLN A 147 14.17 2.92 5.74
CA GLN A 147 14.01 1.59 5.17
C GLN A 147 13.93 0.49 6.24
N GLN A 148 14.73 0.61 7.31
CA GLN A 148 14.68 -0.32 8.45
C GLN A 148 13.37 -0.22 9.23
N GLN A 149 12.88 1.00 9.49
CA GLN A 149 11.57 1.22 10.12
C GLN A 149 10.45 0.58 9.29
N LYS A 150 10.47 0.78 7.96
CA LYS A 150 9.52 0.14 7.04
C LYS A 150 9.59 -1.38 7.08
N ALA A 151 10.80 -1.96 6.99
CA ALA A 151 10.98 -3.41 7.02
C ALA A 151 10.50 -4.02 8.35
N LYS A 152 10.83 -3.37 9.47
CA LYS A 152 10.35 -3.76 10.80
C LYS A 152 8.83 -3.72 10.89
N ARG A 153 8.22 -2.63 10.42
CA ARG A 153 6.75 -2.48 10.44
C ARG A 153 6.06 -3.50 9.55
N PHE A 154 6.59 -3.73 8.35
CA PHE A 154 6.09 -4.76 7.44
C PHE A 154 6.12 -6.15 8.09
N ALA A 155 7.25 -6.53 8.70
CA ALA A 155 7.37 -7.81 9.40
C ALA A 155 6.35 -7.95 10.54
N MET A 156 6.15 -6.89 11.34
CA MET A 156 5.13 -6.87 12.39
C MET A 156 3.71 -7.03 11.83
N CYS A 157 3.39 -6.36 10.72
CA CYS A 157 2.07 -6.47 10.09
C CYS A 157 1.82 -7.88 9.53
N MET A 158 2.82 -8.50 8.91
CA MET A 158 2.72 -9.88 8.43
C MET A 158 2.48 -10.88 9.57
N GLN A 159 3.15 -10.70 10.71
CA GLN A 159 2.92 -11.53 11.89
C GLN A 159 1.49 -11.39 12.43
N LYS A 160 0.97 -10.16 12.56
CA LYS A 160 -0.41 -9.90 12.99
C LYS A 160 -1.43 -10.56 12.06
N LEU A 161 -1.23 -10.48 10.74
CA LEU A 161 -2.10 -11.12 9.76
C LEU A 161 -2.10 -12.66 9.88
N SER A 162 -0.94 -13.26 10.17
CA SER A 162 -0.84 -14.71 10.35
C SER A 162 -1.50 -15.23 11.64
N GLN A 163 -1.70 -14.36 12.64
CA GLN A 163 -2.27 -14.70 13.94
C GLN A 163 -3.76 -14.34 14.07
N GLY A 164 -4.30 -13.51 13.17
CA GLY A 164 -5.70 -13.06 13.17
C GLY A 164 -6.66 -13.91 12.34
N ALA A 165 -6.22 -15.02 11.74
CA ALA A 165 -7.12 -15.95 11.09
C ALA A 165 -7.86 -16.79 12.15
N PRO A 166 -9.21 -16.74 12.23
CA PRO A 166 -9.96 -17.68 13.06
C PRO A 166 -9.66 -19.10 12.59
N LYS A 167 -9.23 -19.98 13.50
CA LYS A 167 -9.33 -21.42 13.28
C LYS A 167 -10.82 -21.76 13.33
N GLU A 168 -11.53 -21.64 12.22
CA GLU A 168 -12.80 -22.35 12.05
C GLU A 168 -12.50 -23.85 11.91
N GLY A 169 -13.12 -24.65 12.80
CA GLY A 169 -13.30 -26.09 12.61
C GLY A 169 -12.39 -27.00 13.44
N SER A 170 -12.78 -27.28 14.68
CA SER A 170 -13.28 -28.62 15.05
C SER A 170 -13.65 -28.65 16.54
N SER A 171 -14.90 -28.30 16.84
CA SER A 171 -15.61 -28.85 18.00
C SER A 171 -16.79 -29.62 17.45
N GLU A 172 -16.54 -30.88 17.15
CA GLU A 172 -17.60 -31.87 16.99
C GLU A 172 -17.92 -32.40 18.39
N THR A 173 -18.86 -31.75 19.07
CA THR A 173 -19.56 -32.28 20.24
C THR A 173 -20.87 -32.88 19.73
N GLY A 174 -21.08 -34.17 19.95
CA GLY A 174 -22.35 -34.81 19.61
C GLY A 174 -22.40 -36.30 19.94
N ALA A 175 -22.40 -36.65 21.22
CA ALA A 175 -23.11 -37.86 21.66
C ALA A 175 -24.62 -37.65 21.41
N PRO A 176 -25.36 -38.73 21.11
CA PRO A 176 -26.42 -39.07 22.04
C PRO A 176 -26.52 -40.57 22.34
N ALA A 177 -27.13 -40.85 23.48
CA ALA A 177 -27.52 -42.17 23.97
C ALA A 177 -28.92 -42.59 23.44
N GLN A 178 -29.27 -43.86 23.74
CA GLN A 178 -30.58 -44.55 23.66
C GLN A 178 -30.88 -45.15 22.26
N ASP A 179 -31.27 -46.42 22.12
CA ASP A 179 -31.93 -47.42 22.99
C ASP A 179 -31.25 -48.80 22.83
#